data_AF-A0A9D1K4V6-F1
#
_entry.id   AF-A0A9D1K4V6-F1
#
_cell.length_a   1.000
_cell.length_b   1.000
_cell.length_c   1.000
_cell.angle_alpha   90.00
_cell.angle_beta   90.00
_cell.angle_gamma   90.00
#
_symmetry.space_group_name_H-M   'P 1'
#
loop_
_entity.id
_entity.type
_entity.pdbx_description
1 polymer ?
#
loop_
_entity_poly.entity_id
_entity_poly.type
_entity_poly.pdbx_seq_one_letter_code
_entity_poly.pdbx_strand_id
1 'polypeptide(L)'
;KNMHYNDYSGKLFINLKKGPNHLSGKEVIGYLRFRHDPMGDIGRTQRQQWFLRGMMEALKKPETITKLPEIINVASKYIKTNMSFYELSQYAGFAKHLDMDKIEIAMLPGAPNKKGYISYWILDPEKTQEVVNRLIYREKINPESMTDVKAGIMYSEGNEEEARLVKEQLANLGINVSCTGTVSKTHTQFVAHSKNITNDYYNWLKKKMPSIIGYQFVFEPNNYYCDGTDFTVVIAGK
;
A
#
# COMPACT_ATOMS: atom_id res chain seq x y z
N LYS A 1 -0.70 -25.84 -11.17
CA LYS A 1 -1.07 -26.20 -12.56
C LYS A 1 0.18 -26.43 -13.37
N ASN A 2 0.10 -27.13 -14.51
CA ASN A 2 1.21 -27.15 -15.45
C ASN A 2 1.39 -25.74 -16.03
N MET A 3 2.63 -25.32 -16.22
CA MET A 3 2.99 -24.02 -16.81
C MET A 3 3.88 -24.30 -18.01
N HIS A 4 3.36 -23.99 -19.19
CA HIS A 4 4.07 -24.12 -20.45
C HIS A 4 4.00 -22.80 -21.20
N TYR A 5 5.15 -22.22 -21.54
CA TYR A 5 5.22 -20.96 -22.27
C TYR A 5 6.60 -20.79 -22.91
N ASN A 6 6.62 -20.45 -24.20
CA ASN A 6 7.85 -20.20 -24.95
C ASN A 6 7.78 -18.80 -25.58
N ASP A 7 8.74 -17.97 -25.21
CA ASP A 7 8.95 -16.63 -25.77
C ASP A 7 10.39 -16.54 -26.30
N TYR A 8 10.52 -16.63 -27.62
CA TYR A 8 11.80 -16.60 -28.31
C TYR A 8 12.45 -15.22 -28.27
N SER A 9 11.65 -14.15 -28.29
CA SER A 9 12.13 -12.77 -28.24
C SER A 9 12.73 -12.44 -26.87
N GLY A 10 12.05 -12.84 -25.80
CA GLY A 10 12.50 -12.67 -24.41
C GLY A 10 13.40 -13.79 -23.88
N LYS A 11 13.76 -14.77 -24.74
CA LYS A 11 14.49 -16.01 -24.40
C LYS A 11 13.97 -16.70 -23.13
N LEU A 12 12.64 -16.78 -23.00
CA LEU A 12 11.95 -17.32 -21.84
C LEU A 12 11.23 -18.61 -22.21
N PHE A 13 11.73 -19.74 -21.72
CA PHE A 13 11.17 -21.06 -21.95
C PHE A 13 10.76 -21.66 -20.61
N ILE A 14 9.47 -21.96 -20.45
CA ILE A 14 8.87 -22.41 -19.20
C ILE A 14 8.22 -23.75 -19.47
N ASN A 15 8.64 -24.76 -18.72
CA ASN A 15 8.04 -26.09 -18.71
C ASN A 15 8.05 -26.64 -17.28
N LEU A 16 7.06 -26.27 -16.48
CA LEU A 16 6.93 -26.67 -15.08
C LEU A 16 5.67 -27.51 -14.89
N LYS A 17 5.80 -28.64 -14.19
CA LYS A 17 4.67 -29.53 -13.88
C LYS A 17 3.95 -29.08 -12.61
N LYS A 18 2.64 -29.34 -12.52
CA LYS A 18 1.86 -29.15 -11.30
C LYS A 18 2.42 -30.06 -10.20
N GLY A 19 2.62 -29.49 -9.01
CA GLY A 19 2.98 -30.24 -7.80
C GLY A 19 4.09 -29.57 -7.00
N PRO A 20 4.58 -30.22 -5.94
CA PRO A 20 5.81 -29.83 -5.28
C PRO A 20 6.97 -29.91 -6.29
N ASN A 21 7.73 -28.82 -6.41
CA ASN A 21 8.90 -28.77 -7.28
C ASN A 21 10.06 -28.14 -6.50
N HIS A 22 11.28 -28.64 -6.75
CA HIS A 22 12.51 -27.94 -6.40
C HIS A 22 13.03 -27.26 -7.66
N LEU A 23 13.01 -25.93 -7.69
CA LEU A 23 13.29 -25.15 -8.89
C LEU A 23 14.75 -24.70 -8.92
N SER A 24 15.42 -24.92 -10.05
CA SER A 24 16.70 -24.28 -10.36
C SER A 24 16.53 -22.77 -10.59
N GLY A 25 17.62 -22.01 -10.58
CA GLY A 25 17.57 -20.55 -10.82
C GLY A 25 16.89 -20.17 -12.14
N LYS A 26 17.10 -20.94 -13.22
CA LYS A 26 16.43 -20.71 -14.52
C LYS A 26 14.92 -20.97 -14.44
N GLU A 27 14.53 -22.04 -13.74
CA GLU A 27 13.12 -22.39 -13.54
C GLU A 27 12.41 -21.39 -12.62
N VAL A 28 13.09 -20.85 -11.61
CA VAL A 28 12.59 -19.77 -10.75
C VAL A 28 12.28 -18.53 -11.59
N ILE A 29 13.18 -18.12 -12.48
CA ILE A 29 12.92 -16.99 -13.39
C ILE A 29 11.67 -17.26 -14.24
N GLY A 30 11.52 -18.48 -14.76
CA GLY A 30 10.31 -18.92 -15.46
C GLY A 30 9.05 -18.79 -14.61
N TYR A 31 9.07 -19.36 -13.40
CA TYR A 31 7.97 -19.35 -12.45
C TYR A 31 7.53 -17.93 -12.07
N LEU A 32 8.48 -17.04 -11.80
CA LEU A 32 8.23 -15.66 -11.38
C LEU A 32 7.80 -14.74 -12.53
N ARG A 33 8.11 -15.08 -13.78
CA ARG A 33 7.74 -14.31 -14.97
C ARG A 33 6.47 -14.83 -15.67
N PHE A 34 6.03 -16.04 -15.35
CA PHE A 34 4.84 -16.63 -15.97
C PHE A 34 3.61 -15.73 -15.76
N ARG A 35 2.94 -15.38 -16.85
CA ARG A 35 1.69 -14.59 -16.88
C ARG A 35 0.67 -15.14 -17.88
N HIS A 36 0.95 -16.28 -18.50
CA HIS A 36 0.10 -16.86 -19.55
C HIS A 36 -1.03 -17.71 -18.92
N ASP A 37 -1.83 -17.04 -18.09
CA ASP A 37 -3.03 -17.61 -17.48
C ASP A 37 -4.12 -16.54 -17.30
N PRO A 38 -5.38 -16.92 -17.04
CA PRO A 38 -6.47 -15.94 -16.90
C PRO A 38 -6.29 -14.90 -15.80
N MET A 39 -5.45 -15.17 -14.78
CA MET A 39 -5.17 -14.22 -13.70
C MET A 39 -4.01 -13.28 -14.05
N GLY A 40 -3.27 -13.54 -15.14
CA GLY A 40 -2.19 -12.69 -15.65
C GLY A 40 -1.22 -12.27 -14.56
N ASP A 41 -1.14 -10.96 -14.35
CA ASP A 41 -0.25 -10.33 -13.38
C ASP A 41 -0.68 -10.58 -11.92
N ILE A 42 -1.96 -10.76 -11.64
CA ILE A 42 -2.46 -11.14 -10.31
C ILE A 42 -1.92 -12.52 -9.93
N GLY A 43 -2.03 -13.48 -10.86
CA GLY A 43 -1.48 -14.82 -10.68
C GLY A 43 0.05 -14.80 -10.54
N ARG A 44 0.72 -13.89 -11.24
CA ARG A 44 2.18 -13.69 -11.12
C ARG A 44 2.56 -13.17 -9.73
N THR A 45 1.86 -12.17 -9.21
CA THR A 45 2.08 -11.64 -7.85
C THR A 45 1.89 -12.73 -6.80
N GLN A 46 0.85 -13.56 -6.92
CA GLN A 46 0.65 -14.70 -6.03
C GLN A 46 1.84 -15.66 -6.06
N ARG A 47 2.33 -16.03 -7.25
CA ARG A 47 3.53 -16.90 -7.38
C ARG A 47 4.77 -16.28 -6.76
N GLN A 48 4.96 -14.96 -6.90
CA GLN A 48 6.06 -14.25 -6.26
C GLN A 48 5.96 -14.34 -4.72
N GLN A 49 4.76 -14.21 -4.15
CA GLN A 49 4.52 -14.41 -2.71
C GLN A 49 4.83 -15.86 -2.26
N TRP A 50 4.40 -16.86 -3.02
CA TRP A 50 4.74 -18.27 -2.75
C TRP A 50 6.25 -18.54 -2.80
N PHE A 51 6.94 -17.94 -3.77
CA PHE A 51 8.40 -18.03 -3.87
C PHE A 51 9.09 -17.40 -2.66
N LEU A 52 8.67 -16.20 -2.25
CA LEU A 52 9.22 -15.56 -1.04
C LEU A 52 9.00 -16.43 0.20
N ARG A 53 7.83 -17.03 0.36
CA ARG A 53 7.57 -17.97 1.47
C ARG A 53 8.52 -19.18 1.42
N GLY A 54 8.69 -19.80 0.24
CA GLY A 54 9.64 -20.92 0.08
C GLY A 54 11.10 -20.52 0.32
N MET A 55 11.49 -19.31 -0.09
CA MET A 55 12.82 -18.74 0.16
C MET A 55 13.06 -18.52 1.65
N MET A 56 12.08 -17.95 2.37
CA MET A 56 12.17 -17.74 3.82
C MET A 56 12.29 -19.07 4.58
N GLU A 57 11.52 -20.08 4.18
CA GLU A 57 11.63 -21.44 4.75
C GLU A 57 13.00 -22.07 4.46
N ALA A 58 13.58 -21.82 3.28
CA ALA A 58 14.93 -22.27 2.98
C ALA A 58 15.99 -21.56 3.83
N LEU A 59 15.86 -20.25 4.08
CA LEU A 59 16.80 -19.47 4.90
C LEU A 59 16.86 -19.92 6.37
N LYS A 60 15.79 -20.54 6.89
CA LYS A 60 15.72 -21.07 8.25
C LYS A 60 16.40 -22.42 8.42
N LYS A 61 16.75 -23.12 7.33
CA LYS A 61 17.38 -24.44 7.41
C LYS A 61 18.76 -24.33 8.07
N PRO A 62 19.13 -25.25 8.98
CA PRO A 62 20.44 -25.21 9.65
C PRO A 62 21.61 -25.11 8.67
N GLU A 63 21.55 -25.81 7.53
CA GLU A 63 22.60 -25.81 6.52
C GLU A 63 22.68 -24.51 5.71
N THR A 64 21.60 -23.72 5.68
CA THR A 64 21.56 -22.41 5.03
C THR A 64 21.99 -21.30 5.99
N ILE A 65 21.68 -21.44 7.29
CA ILE A 65 22.10 -20.49 8.33
C ILE A 65 23.62 -20.33 8.36
N THR A 66 24.37 -21.43 8.24
CA THR A 66 25.85 -21.38 8.19
C THR A 66 26.40 -20.65 6.97
N LYS A 67 25.59 -20.49 5.91
CA LYS A 67 25.94 -19.82 4.66
C LYS A 67 25.42 -18.38 4.56
N LEU A 68 24.76 -17.85 5.60
CA LEU A 68 24.21 -16.49 5.57
C LEU A 68 25.26 -15.41 5.23
N PRO A 69 26.51 -15.44 5.74
CA PRO A 69 27.52 -14.46 5.35
C PRO A 69 27.83 -14.47 3.85
N GLU A 70 27.89 -15.66 3.23
CA GLU A 70 28.10 -15.81 1.79
C GLU A 70 26.90 -15.28 0.99
N ILE A 71 25.68 -15.60 1.44
CA ILE A 71 24.43 -15.12 0.83
C ILE A 71 24.36 -13.60 0.86
N ILE A 72 24.69 -12.96 1.99
CA ILE A 72 24.71 -11.50 2.11
C ILE A 72 25.76 -10.91 1.17
N ASN A 73 26.96 -11.50 1.08
CA ASN A 73 28.00 -11.04 0.16
C ASN A 73 27.56 -11.10 -1.32
N VAL A 74 26.84 -12.16 -1.71
CA VAL A 74 26.24 -12.26 -3.05
C VAL A 74 25.15 -11.20 -3.22
N ALA A 75 24.26 -11.03 -2.24
CA ALA A 75 23.21 -10.01 -2.27
C ALA A 75 23.78 -8.61 -2.45
N SER A 76 24.80 -8.22 -1.69
CA SER A 76 25.46 -6.90 -1.81
C SER A 76 26.09 -6.65 -3.18
N LYS A 77 26.44 -7.69 -3.94
CA LYS A 77 27.02 -7.56 -5.30
C LYS A 77 25.97 -7.44 -6.39
N TYR A 78 24.83 -8.12 -6.25
CA TYR A 78 23.82 -8.26 -7.31
C TYR A 78 22.50 -7.55 -7.04
N ILE A 79 22.27 -7.07 -5.82
CA ILE A 79 21.06 -6.35 -5.41
C ILE A 79 21.41 -4.88 -5.12
N LYS A 80 20.74 -3.96 -5.83
CA LYS A 80 20.83 -2.53 -5.53
C LYS A 80 19.94 -2.21 -4.33
N THR A 81 20.55 -1.83 -3.22
CA THR A 81 19.87 -1.44 -1.97
C THR A 81 20.66 -0.35 -1.25
N ASN A 82 19.98 0.42 -0.39
CA ASN A 82 20.61 1.38 0.52
C ASN A 82 20.97 0.76 1.89
N MET A 83 20.62 -0.51 2.12
CA MET A 83 20.99 -1.22 3.35
C MET A 83 22.48 -1.53 3.35
N SER A 84 23.15 -1.21 4.46
CA SER A 84 24.51 -1.62 4.75
C SER A 84 24.63 -3.13 4.95
N PHE A 85 25.84 -3.66 4.82
CA PHE A 85 26.12 -5.06 5.14
C PHE A 85 25.68 -5.40 6.58
N TYR A 86 25.91 -4.48 7.52
CA TYR A 86 25.51 -4.65 8.92
C TYR A 86 23.99 -4.77 9.07
N GLU A 87 23.21 -3.89 8.44
CA GLU A 87 21.74 -3.98 8.46
C GLU A 87 21.23 -5.28 7.83
N LEU A 88 21.78 -5.68 6.67
CA LEU A 88 21.44 -6.96 6.04
C LEU A 88 21.72 -8.15 6.95
N SER A 89 22.83 -8.12 7.69
CA SER A 89 23.18 -9.17 8.65
C SER A 89 22.21 -9.26 9.83
N GLN A 90 21.73 -8.11 10.34
CA GLN A 90 20.72 -8.06 11.39
C GLN A 90 19.38 -8.63 10.90
N TYR A 91 18.93 -8.26 9.69
CA TYR A 91 17.71 -8.81 9.11
C TYR A 91 17.82 -10.30 8.82
N ALA A 92 18.97 -10.79 8.38
CA ALA A 92 19.22 -12.21 8.20
C ALA A 92 19.12 -12.99 9.53
N GLY A 93 19.68 -12.43 10.61
CA GLY A 93 19.53 -12.98 11.97
C GLY A 93 18.07 -13.00 12.43
N PHE A 94 17.34 -11.91 12.22
CA PHE A 94 15.91 -11.81 12.54
C PHE A 94 15.06 -12.82 11.75
N ALA A 95 15.35 -13.00 10.45
CA ALA A 95 14.60 -13.89 9.58
C ALA A 95 14.58 -15.35 10.05
N LYS A 96 15.62 -15.80 10.76
CA LYS A 96 15.69 -17.12 11.39
C LYS A 96 14.54 -17.36 12.39
N HIS A 97 14.07 -16.30 13.05
CA HIS A 97 13.06 -16.37 14.11
C HIS A 97 11.65 -16.03 13.63
N LEU A 98 11.50 -15.68 12.35
CA LEU A 98 10.18 -15.37 11.80
C LEU A 98 9.31 -16.62 11.70
N ASP A 99 8.08 -16.53 12.14
CA ASP A 99 7.06 -17.54 11.91
C ASP A 99 6.26 -17.16 10.65
N MET A 100 6.41 -17.92 9.56
CA MET A 100 5.76 -17.57 8.29
C MET A 100 4.24 -17.62 8.38
N ASP A 101 3.68 -18.40 9.31
CA ASP A 101 2.23 -18.50 9.50
C ASP A 101 1.65 -17.29 10.24
N LYS A 102 2.53 -16.49 10.86
CA LYS A 102 2.20 -15.18 11.45
C LYS A 102 2.49 -14.01 10.51
N ILE A 103 2.99 -14.26 9.31
CA ILE A 103 3.21 -13.21 8.31
C ILE A 103 1.96 -13.07 7.46
N GLU A 104 1.36 -11.90 7.56
CA GLU A 104 0.25 -11.51 6.70
C GLU A 104 0.77 -10.80 5.45
N ILE A 105 0.25 -11.20 4.29
CA ILE A 105 0.58 -10.61 3.00
C ILE A 105 -0.73 -10.26 2.30
N ALA A 106 -0.84 -9.05 1.78
CA ALA A 106 -2.02 -8.62 1.02
C ALA A 106 -1.63 -8.00 -0.32
N MET A 107 -2.52 -8.14 -1.30
CA MET A 107 -2.50 -7.33 -2.51
C MET A 107 -3.36 -6.09 -2.27
N LEU A 108 -2.89 -4.93 -2.73
CA LEU A 108 -3.72 -3.72 -2.66
C LEU A 108 -4.98 -3.88 -3.52
N PRO A 109 -6.17 -3.71 -2.93
CA PRO A 109 -7.44 -3.94 -3.61
C PRO A 109 -7.66 -2.90 -4.70
N GLY A 110 -8.29 -3.35 -5.78
CA GLY A 110 -8.54 -2.50 -6.94
C GLY A 110 -9.30 -3.26 -8.02
N ALA A 111 -9.50 -2.59 -9.15
CA ALA A 111 -10.18 -3.15 -10.30
C ALA A 111 -9.42 -2.80 -11.60
N PRO A 112 -9.52 -3.66 -12.63
CA PRO A 112 -8.98 -3.34 -13.93
C PRO A 112 -9.76 -2.17 -14.55
N ASN A 113 -9.04 -1.20 -15.10
CA ASN A 113 -9.60 -0.13 -15.91
C ASN A 113 -8.83 -0.04 -17.24
N LYS A 114 -9.48 0.42 -18.31
CA LYS A 114 -8.85 0.61 -19.61
C LYS A 114 -9.02 2.06 -20.05
N LYS A 115 -7.91 2.69 -20.41
CA LYS A 115 -7.91 3.97 -21.14
C LYS A 115 -7.28 3.71 -22.51
N GLY A 116 -8.12 3.55 -23.53
CA GLY A 116 -7.69 3.08 -24.85
C GLY A 116 -7.11 1.67 -24.78
N TYR A 117 -5.88 1.50 -25.28
CA TYR A 117 -5.17 0.22 -25.31
C TYR A 117 -4.39 -0.09 -24.02
N ILE A 118 -4.34 0.85 -23.06
CA ILE A 118 -3.58 0.70 -21.82
C ILE A 118 -4.49 0.20 -20.70
N SER A 119 -4.08 -0.90 -20.07
CA SER A 119 -4.75 -1.48 -18.90
C SER A 119 -4.10 -0.96 -17.63
N TYR A 120 -4.93 -0.52 -16.69
CA TYR A 120 -4.53 -0.05 -15.36
C TYR A 120 -5.16 -0.94 -14.28
N TRP A 121 -4.48 -1.07 -13.14
CA TRP A 121 -5.07 -1.54 -11.90
C TRP A 121 -5.36 -0.32 -11.05
N ILE A 122 -6.63 0.11 -11.01
CA ILE A 122 -7.04 1.29 -10.25
C ILE A 122 -7.35 0.83 -8.84
N LEU A 123 -6.59 1.35 -7.87
CA LEU A 123 -6.76 1.03 -6.47
C LEU A 123 -8.11 1.55 -5.96
N ASP A 124 -8.75 0.75 -5.12
CA ASP A 124 -9.88 1.16 -4.31
C ASP A 124 -9.31 1.92 -3.09
N PRO A 125 -9.47 3.25 -2.98
CA PRO A 125 -8.78 4.03 -1.98
C PRO A 125 -9.16 3.65 -0.54
N GLU A 126 -10.45 3.42 -0.28
CA GLU A 126 -10.95 3.07 1.04
C GLU A 126 -10.42 1.69 1.47
N LYS A 127 -10.55 0.68 0.61
CA LYS A 127 -10.05 -0.67 0.93
C LYS A 127 -8.52 -0.73 0.98
N THR A 128 -7.83 0.08 0.18
CA THR A 128 -6.37 0.19 0.22
C THR A 128 -5.94 0.70 1.58
N GLN A 129 -6.62 1.73 2.10
CA GLN A 129 -6.33 2.26 3.43
C GLN A 129 -6.61 1.23 4.53
N GLU A 130 -7.67 0.44 4.43
CA GLU A 130 -7.94 -0.66 5.36
C GLU A 130 -6.79 -1.68 5.41
N VAL A 131 -6.23 -2.04 4.24
CA VAL A 131 -5.06 -2.93 4.16
C VAL A 131 -3.83 -2.30 4.81
N VAL A 132 -3.57 -1.02 4.57
CA VAL A 132 -2.45 -0.29 5.19
C VAL A 132 -2.60 -0.21 6.70
N ASN A 133 -3.78 0.15 7.20
CA ASN A 133 -4.04 0.21 8.64
C ASN A 133 -3.85 -1.15 9.31
N ARG A 134 -4.35 -2.23 8.70
CA ARG A 134 -4.19 -3.59 9.22
C ARG A 134 -2.72 -4.04 9.24
N LEU A 135 -1.97 -3.81 8.16
CA LEU A 135 -0.63 -4.40 8.00
C LEU A 135 0.48 -3.54 8.61
N ILE A 136 0.39 -2.22 8.48
CA ILE A 136 1.45 -1.27 8.80
C ILE A 136 1.23 -0.63 10.17
N TYR A 137 0.09 0.03 10.37
CA TYR A 137 -0.14 0.80 11.59
C TYR A 137 -0.64 -0.06 12.76
N ARG A 138 -1.39 -1.13 12.48
CA ARG A 138 -1.91 -2.16 13.42
C ARG A 138 -2.78 -1.65 14.58
N GLU A 139 -2.85 -0.35 14.80
CA GLU A 139 -3.66 0.28 15.84
C GLU A 139 -5.00 0.74 15.28
N LYS A 140 -6.08 0.29 15.91
CA LYS A 140 -7.43 0.78 15.63
C LYS A 140 -7.73 1.93 16.58
N ILE A 141 -7.52 3.15 16.10
CA ILE A 141 -7.78 4.36 16.87
C ILE A 141 -9.29 4.56 16.96
N ASN A 142 -9.80 4.74 18.18
CA ASN A 142 -11.20 5.12 18.37
C ASN A 142 -11.36 6.61 18.01
N PRO A 143 -12.14 6.95 16.97
CA PRO A 143 -12.32 8.35 16.56
C PRO A 143 -12.87 9.24 17.67
N GLU A 144 -13.73 8.69 18.55
CA GLU A 144 -14.37 9.44 19.63
C GLU A 144 -13.41 9.77 20.79
N SER A 145 -12.28 9.06 20.91
CA SER A 145 -11.28 9.36 21.93
C SER A 145 -10.25 10.40 21.47
N MET A 146 -10.29 10.83 20.21
CA MET A 146 -9.35 11.82 19.69
C MET A 146 -9.74 13.23 20.14
N THR A 147 -8.85 13.90 20.85
CA THR A 147 -8.99 15.31 21.24
C THR A 147 -8.03 16.18 20.44
N ASP A 148 -8.31 17.49 20.40
CA ASP A 148 -7.40 18.51 19.83
C ASP A 148 -7.06 18.32 18.35
N VAL A 149 -7.93 17.65 17.60
CA VAL A 149 -7.76 17.43 16.16
C VAL A 149 -7.82 18.77 15.42
N LYS A 150 -6.80 19.03 14.61
CA LYS A 150 -6.69 20.23 13.77
C LYS A 150 -7.06 19.92 12.33
N ALA A 151 -7.99 20.68 11.77
CA ALA A 151 -8.42 20.55 10.40
C ALA A 151 -7.99 21.74 9.54
N GLY A 152 -7.72 21.46 8.27
CA GLY A 152 -7.64 22.46 7.22
C GLY A 152 -8.80 22.36 6.25
N ILE A 153 -9.11 23.46 5.56
CA ILE A 153 -10.08 23.47 4.47
C ILE A 153 -9.45 24.15 3.25
N MET A 154 -9.42 23.43 2.14
CA MET A 154 -9.06 23.98 0.84
C MET A 154 -10.24 23.88 -0.09
N TYR A 155 -10.50 24.90 -0.89
CA TYR A 155 -11.62 24.90 -1.82
C TYR A 155 -11.25 25.54 -3.16
N SER A 156 -11.84 25.08 -4.25
CA SER A 156 -11.75 25.79 -5.53
C SER A 156 -12.67 27.00 -5.54
N GLU A 157 -12.30 27.99 -6.34
CA GLU A 157 -13.06 29.24 -6.53
C GLU A 157 -14.53 28.94 -6.85
N GLY A 158 -15.45 29.65 -6.19
CA GLY A 158 -16.91 29.43 -6.32
C GLY A 158 -17.51 28.45 -5.30
N ASN A 159 -16.69 27.84 -4.43
CA ASN A 159 -17.14 26.95 -3.35
C ASN A 159 -16.97 27.56 -1.94
N GLU A 160 -16.91 28.89 -1.83
CA GLU A 160 -16.72 29.61 -0.56
C GLU A 160 -17.80 29.26 0.47
N GLU A 161 -19.05 29.16 0.00
CA GLU A 161 -20.17 28.85 0.87
C GLU A 161 -20.15 27.41 1.37
N GLU A 162 -19.76 26.45 0.51
CA GLU A 162 -19.58 25.05 0.92
C GLU A 162 -18.44 24.94 1.95
N ALA A 163 -17.33 25.65 1.73
CA ALA A 163 -16.22 25.71 2.68
C ALA A 163 -16.65 26.30 4.03
N ARG A 164 -17.49 27.35 4.03
CA ARG A 164 -18.05 27.94 5.26
C ARG A 164 -18.93 26.94 6.01
N LEU A 165 -19.80 26.22 5.32
CA LEU A 165 -20.65 25.19 5.92
C LEU A 165 -19.83 24.05 6.52
N VAL A 166 -18.81 23.55 5.81
CA VAL A 166 -17.89 22.52 6.32
C VAL A 166 -17.16 23.02 7.57
N LYS A 167 -16.71 24.28 7.58
CA LYS A 167 -16.05 24.89 8.74
C LYS A 167 -16.96 24.92 9.96
N GLU A 168 -18.22 25.32 9.80
CA GLU A 168 -19.21 25.36 10.89
C GLU A 168 -19.53 23.95 11.41
N GLN A 169 -19.68 22.98 10.52
CA GLN A 169 -19.90 21.59 10.90
C GLN A 169 -18.73 20.99 11.69
N LEU A 170 -17.48 21.27 11.29
CA LEU A 170 -16.29 20.85 12.03
C LEU A 170 -16.23 21.52 13.41
N ALA A 171 -16.51 22.82 13.50
CA ALA A 171 -16.52 23.55 14.76
C ALA A 171 -17.58 23.00 15.74
N ASN A 172 -18.77 22.63 15.24
CA ASN A 172 -19.82 21.99 16.06
C ASN A 172 -19.43 20.62 16.61
N LEU A 173 -18.44 19.96 15.99
CA LEU A 173 -17.86 18.70 16.48
C LEU A 173 -16.62 18.93 17.38
N GLY A 174 -16.29 20.17 17.71
CA GLY A 174 -15.12 20.51 18.52
C GLY A 174 -13.79 20.41 17.77
N ILE A 175 -13.80 20.31 16.44
CA ILE A 175 -12.60 20.22 15.61
C ILE A 175 -12.15 21.63 15.23
N ASN A 176 -10.89 21.97 15.55
CA ASN A 176 -10.36 23.31 15.29
C ASN A 176 -9.90 23.44 13.83
N VAL A 177 -10.49 24.37 13.08
CA VAL A 177 -10.05 24.69 11.72
C VAL A 177 -8.96 25.75 11.78
N SER A 178 -7.69 25.33 11.66
CA SER A 178 -6.52 26.21 11.81
C SER A 178 -6.14 26.95 10.52
N CYS A 179 -6.66 26.52 9.37
CA CYS A 179 -6.37 27.14 8.09
C CYS A 179 -7.52 26.99 7.09
N THR A 180 -7.64 27.96 6.20
CA THR A 180 -8.55 27.94 5.06
C THR A 180 -7.85 28.57 3.86
N GLY A 181 -7.97 27.99 2.67
CA GLY A 181 -7.33 28.53 1.46
C GLY A 181 -7.95 28.04 0.16
N THR A 182 -7.44 28.56 -0.96
CA THR A 182 -7.91 28.19 -2.30
C THR A 182 -6.98 27.16 -2.96
N VAL A 183 -7.56 26.23 -3.72
CA VAL A 183 -6.82 25.19 -4.44
C VAL A 183 -7.48 24.85 -5.76
N SER A 184 -6.69 24.51 -6.78
CA SER A 184 -7.18 23.92 -8.03
C SER A 184 -7.10 22.39 -7.96
N LYS A 185 -8.24 21.73 -7.74
CA LYS A 185 -8.39 20.27 -7.80
C LYS A 185 -9.63 19.90 -8.60
N THR A 186 -9.56 18.74 -9.25
CA THR A 186 -10.64 18.17 -10.07
C THR A 186 -11.51 17.18 -9.31
N HIS A 187 -11.08 16.75 -8.13
CA HIS A 187 -11.80 15.81 -7.29
C HIS A 187 -11.71 16.24 -5.85
N THR A 188 -12.84 16.13 -5.17
CA THR A 188 -12.97 16.46 -3.76
C THR A 188 -12.36 15.35 -2.90
N GLN A 189 -11.58 15.72 -1.88
CA GLN A 189 -10.75 14.78 -1.11
C GLN A 189 -10.83 15.06 0.39
N PHE A 190 -10.71 13.99 1.18
CA PHE A 190 -10.39 14.06 2.60
C PHE A 190 -8.93 13.62 2.75
N VAL A 191 -8.05 14.57 3.04
CA VAL A 191 -6.60 14.33 3.05
C VAL A 191 -6.12 14.22 4.49
N ALA A 192 -5.75 13.01 4.92
CA ALA A 192 -5.14 12.76 6.22
C ALA A 192 -3.63 13.04 6.18
N HIS A 193 -3.14 13.80 7.15
CA HIS A 193 -1.70 14.11 7.32
C HIS A 193 -1.11 13.35 8.52
N SER A 194 -1.91 13.17 9.57
CA SER A 194 -1.54 12.41 10.75
C SER A 194 -1.88 10.92 10.59
N LYS A 195 -0.97 10.04 11.02
CA LYS A 195 -1.24 8.59 11.10
C LYS A 195 -2.46 8.24 11.95
N ASN A 196 -2.87 9.17 12.82
CA ASN A 196 -4.02 8.99 13.68
C ASN A 196 -5.37 9.24 12.97
N ILE A 197 -5.35 9.98 11.86
CA ILE A 197 -6.53 10.20 11.03
C ILE A 197 -6.64 9.05 10.02
N THR A 198 -7.44 8.05 10.40
CA THR A 198 -7.62 6.82 9.62
C THR A 198 -8.88 6.89 8.74
N ASN A 199 -9.05 5.91 7.85
CA ASN A 199 -10.33 5.72 7.14
C ASN A 199 -11.50 5.50 8.13
N ASP A 200 -11.26 4.89 9.29
CA ASP A 200 -12.28 4.74 10.34
C ASP A 200 -12.70 6.10 10.92
N TYR A 201 -11.74 7.00 11.14
CA TYR A 201 -12.02 8.39 11.53
C TYR A 201 -12.85 9.10 10.47
N TYR A 202 -12.46 8.99 9.20
CA TYR A 202 -13.22 9.57 8.10
C TYR A 202 -14.64 8.98 7.99
N ASN A 203 -14.80 7.66 8.15
CA ASN A 203 -16.09 6.98 8.17
C ASN A 203 -16.97 7.44 9.34
N TRP A 204 -16.38 7.66 10.52
CA TRP A 204 -17.07 8.27 11.65
C TRP A 204 -17.50 9.71 11.34
N LEU A 205 -16.61 10.52 10.76
CA LEU A 205 -16.87 11.92 10.44
C LEU A 205 -17.98 12.05 9.39
N LYS A 206 -17.98 11.23 8.33
CA LYS A 206 -19.05 11.17 7.30
C LYS A 206 -20.44 10.94 7.89
N LYS A 207 -20.55 10.15 8.98
CA LYS A 207 -21.84 9.91 9.66
C LYS A 207 -22.35 11.14 10.40
N LYS A 208 -21.45 12.03 10.85
CA LYS A 208 -21.78 13.29 11.53
C LYS A 208 -21.92 14.46 10.55
N MET A 209 -21.18 14.41 9.45
CA MET A 209 -21.15 15.42 8.39
C MET A 209 -21.45 14.77 7.04
N PRO A 210 -22.72 14.65 6.65
CA PRO A 210 -23.07 14.07 5.35
C PRO A 210 -22.55 14.86 4.13
N SER A 211 -22.17 16.14 4.32
CA SER A 211 -21.60 17.02 3.29
C SER A 211 -20.29 16.49 2.69
N ILE A 212 -19.52 15.73 3.46
CA ILE A 212 -18.24 15.15 3.01
C ILE A 212 -18.38 13.71 2.47
N ILE A 213 -19.61 13.21 2.32
CA ILE A 213 -19.84 11.89 1.73
C ILE A 213 -19.35 11.87 0.28
N GLY A 214 -18.63 10.81 -0.08
CA GLY A 214 -18.09 10.63 -1.43
C GLY A 214 -16.75 11.31 -1.67
N TYR A 215 -16.19 12.02 -0.68
CA TYR A 215 -14.86 12.58 -0.79
C TYR A 215 -13.84 11.43 -0.81
N GLN A 216 -12.82 11.53 -1.67
CA GLN A 216 -11.77 10.51 -1.73
C GLN A 216 -10.86 10.61 -0.51
N PHE A 217 -10.74 9.53 0.28
CA PHE A 217 -9.72 9.47 1.33
C PHE A 217 -8.32 9.38 0.70
N VAL A 218 -7.41 10.25 1.14
CA VAL A 218 -6.00 10.29 0.73
C VAL A 218 -5.13 10.43 1.96
N PHE A 219 -4.08 9.61 2.08
CA PHE A 219 -3.06 9.82 3.11
C PHE A 219 -1.84 10.53 2.49
N GLU A 220 -1.54 11.73 2.97
CA GLU A 220 -0.42 12.57 2.52
C GLU A 220 0.29 13.20 3.73
N PRO A 221 1.32 12.55 4.29
CA PRO A 221 1.94 12.96 5.55
C PRO A 221 2.81 14.21 5.44
N ASN A 222 3.14 14.66 4.22
CA ASN A 222 3.99 15.83 4.01
C ASN A 222 3.29 17.17 4.25
N ASN A 223 1.96 17.14 4.45
CA ASN A 223 1.14 18.29 4.84
C ASN A 223 1.31 19.56 3.97
N TYR A 224 1.23 19.40 2.64
CA TYR A 224 1.46 20.49 1.68
C TYR A 224 0.39 21.59 1.66
N TYR A 225 -0.81 21.33 2.19
CA TYR A 225 -1.90 22.31 2.14
C TYR A 225 -1.85 23.25 3.33
N CYS A 226 -1.73 22.71 4.54
CA CYS A 226 -1.85 23.47 5.76
C CYS A 226 -0.97 22.94 6.86
N ASP A 227 0.18 23.57 7.06
CA ASP A 227 1.11 23.14 8.08
C ASP A 227 0.45 23.03 9.47
N GLY A 228 0.79 21.95 10.19
CA GLY A 228 0.27 21.65 11.53
C GLY A 228 -1.18 21.14 11.63
N THR A 229 -1.87 20.84 10.52
CA THR A 229 -3.17 20.13 10.55
C THR A 229 -3.03 18.60 10.59
N ASP A 230 -3.98 17.93 11.25
CA ASP A 230 -4.09 16.46 11.22
C ASP A 230 -4.75 15.95 9.93
N PHE A 231 -5.67 16.75 9.37
CA PHE A 231 -6.29 16.49 8.07
C PHE A 231 -6.72 17.78 7.36
N THR A 232 -6.93 17.69 6.05
CA THR A 232 -7.46 18.77 5.22
C THR A 232 -8.65 18.28 4.40
N VAL A 233 -9.76 19.00 4.46
CA VAL A 233 -10.92 18.81 3.56
C VAL A 233 -10.68 19.63 2.31
N VAL A 234 -10.67 18.98 1.14
CA VAL A 234 -10.43 19.61 -0.16
C VAL A 234 -11.70 19.57 -1.00
N ILE A 235 -12.32 20.73 -1.24
CA ILE A 235 -13.54 20.90 -2.03
C ILE A 235 -13.14 21.26 -3.46
N ALA A 236 -13.34 20.36 -4.41
CA ALA A 236 -12.98 20.60 -5.80
C ALA A 236 -13.98 21.50 -6.53
N GLY A 237 -13.50 22.13 -7.60
CA GLY A 237 -14.34 22.83 -8.57
C GLY A 237 -15.21 21.84 -9.35
N LYS A 238 -16.42 22.29 -9.72
CA LYS A 238 -17.28 21.58 -10.67
C LYS A 238 -16.78 21.77 -12.10
#